data_AF-E3MKX0-F1
#
_entry.id   AF-E3MKX0-F1
#
_cell.length_a   1.000
_cell.length_b   1.000
_cell.length_c   1.000
_cell.angle_alpha   90.00
_cell.angle_beta   90.00
_cell.angle_gamma   90.00
#
_symmetry.space_group_name_H-M   'P 1'
#
loop_
_entity.id
_entity.type
_entity.pdbx_description
1 polymer ?
#
loop_
_entity_poly.entity_id
_entity_poly.type
_entity_poly.pdbx_seq_one_letter_code
_entity_poly.pdbx_strand_id
1 'polypeptide(L)'
;MSQFFVQNLDYIVITNAALLTLDDLLLMNVSEIQIDKTRMIEKDFNRFLKHWIAGSNPRLKYLWIGGRGTDDDREECERKLLNEIDHRKIPDEEKRTCVRHMGSYAEHMESVLGGFYIRRKDGTEAIVLSKNHFFHLILQELVNV
;
A
#
# COMPACT_ATOMS: atom_id res chain seq x y z
N MET A 1 -27.71 1.40 -1.19
CA MET A 1 -26.44 0.83 -0.70
C MET A 1 -26.19 -0.45 -1.44
N SER A 2 -25.34 -0.43 -2.46
CA SER A 2 -24.88 -1.63 -3.17
C SER A 2 -23.52 -2.00 -2.58
N GLN A 3 -23.52 -3.03 -1.73
CA GLN A 3 -22.36 -3.50 -1.00
C GLN A 3 -21.71 -4.61 -1.82
N PHE A 4 -20.80 -4.26 -2.73
CA PHE A 4 -19.98 -5.26 -3.42
C PHE A 4 -18.96 -5.80 -2.42
N PHE A 5 -19.27 -6.94 -1.82
CA PHE A 5 -18.37 -7.63 -0.92
C PHE A 5 -17.37 -8.43 -1.76
N VAL A 6 -16.24 -7.82 -2.09
CA VAL A 6 -15.15 -8.50 -2.82
C VAL A 6 -14.37 -9.35 -1.82
N GLN A 7 -14.83 -10.58 -1.61
CA GLN A 7 -14.11 -11.61 -0.87
C GLN A 7 -13.31 -12.47 -1.85
N ASN A 8 -12.03 -12.65 -1.55
CA ASN A 8 -11.16 -13.68 -2.10
C ASN A 8 -10.59 -13.51 -3.52
N LEU A 9 -10.65 -12.30 -4.10
CA LEU A 9 -9.88 -12.05 -5.32
C LEU A 9 -8.38 -12.02 -5.02
N ASP A 10 -7.58 -12.49 -5.97
CA ASP A 10 -6.12 -12.34 -5.89
C ASP A 10 -5.69 -10.94 -6.35
N TYR A 11 -6.44 -10.32 -7.26
CA TYR A 11 -6.14 -9.00 -7.79
C TYR A 11 -7.40 -8.19 -8.07
N ILE A 12 -7.33 -6.89 -7.79
CA ILE A 12 -8.36 -5.92 -8.20
C ILE A 12 -7.72 -4.61 -8.67
N VAL A 13 -8.27 -4.05 -9.75
CA VAL A 13 -7.97 -2.70 -10.24
C VAL A 13 -9.21 -1.83 -10.12
N ILE A 14 -9.07 -0.66 -9.52
CA ILE A 14 -10.12 0.34 -9.41
C ILE A 14 -9.61 1.66 -9.97
N THR A 15 -10.00 1.99 -11.21
CA THR A 15 -9.52 3.20 -11.88
C THR A 15 -10.01 4.52 -11.25
N ASN A 16 -11.22 4.52 -10.68
CA ASN A 16 -11.76 5.69 -9.99
C ASN A 16 -12.56 5.28 -8.75
N ALA A 17 -11.95 5.47 -7.60
CA ALA A 17 -12.44 5.11 -6.28
C ALA A 17 -12.92 6.35 -5.50
N ALA A 18 -13.61 7.30 -6.16
CA ALA A 18 -14.04 8.55 -5.54
C ALA A 18 -14.98 8.40 -4.33
N LEU A 19 -15.65 7.25 -4.20
CA LEU A 19 -16.56 6.93 -3.08
C LEU A 19 -15.95 5.90 -2.11
N LEU A 20 -14.73 5.42 -2.37
CA LEU A 20 -14.08 4.43 -1.52
C LEU A 20 -13.71 5.06 -0.18
N THR A 21 -14.16 4.44 0.90
CA THR A 21 -13.81 4.82 2.26
C THR A 21 -12.69 3.95 2.82
N LEU A 22 -12.11 4.37 3.94
CA LEU A 22 -11.17 3.55 4.70
C LEU A 22 -11.80 2.21 5.11
N ASP A 23 -13.05 2.20 5.53
CA ASP A 23 -13.75 0.99 5.96
C ASP A 23 -13.92 0.01 4.80
N ASP A 24 -14.26 0.52 3.60
CA ASP A 24 -14.32 -0.31 2.40
C ASP A 24 -12.97 -0.96 2.10
N LEU A 25 -11.87 -0.20 2.18
CA LEU A 25 -10.50 -0.71 1.97
C LEU A 25 -10.13 -1.76 3.03
N LEU A 26 -10.48 -1.56 4.30
CA LEU A 26 -10.24 -2.52 5.37
C LEU A 26 -11.05 -3.82 5.19
N LEU A 27 -12.24 -3.74 4.59
CA LEU A 27 -13.08 -4.89 4.27
C LEU A 27 -12.60 -5.66 3.03
N MET A 28 -11.71 -5.10 2.20
CA MET A 28 -11.16 -5.79 1.03
C MET A 28 -10.23 -6.95 1.46
N ASN A 29 -10.69 -8.17 1.24
CA ASN A 29 -9.88 -9.38 1.44
C ASN A 29 -9.22 -9.82 0.12
N VAL A 30 -8.33 -8.97 -0.41
CA VAL A 30 -7.65 -9.13 -1.71
C VAL A 30 -6.13 -9.19 -1.52
N SER A 31 -5.44 -9.97 -2.35
CA SER A 31 -3.97 -10.11 -2.29
C SER A 31 -3.25 -8.91 -2.89
N GLU A 32 -3.66 -8.46 -4.08
CA GLU A 32 -3.06 -7.32 -4.77
C GLU A 32 -4.15 -6.29 -5.11
N ILE A 33 -3.99 -5.07 -4.61
CA ILE A 33 -4.96 -3.98 -4.82
C ILE A 33 -4.28 -2.84 -5.56
N GLN A 34 -4.86 -2.43 -6.67
CA GLN A 34 -4.46 -1.22 -7.40
C GLN A 34 -5.64 -0.25 -7.48
N ILE A 35 -5.45 0.97 -6.99
CA ILE A 35 -6.45 2.04 -7.05
C ILE A 35 -5.83 3.25 -7.74
N ASP A 36 -6.28 3.63 -8.93
CA ASP A 36 -5.61 4.70 -9.70
C ASP A 36 -5.96 6.11 -9.20
N LYS A 37 -7.18 6.31 -8.69
CA LYS A 37 -7.63 7.61 -8.19
C LYS A 37 -8.54 7.42 -6.99
N THR A 38 -8.25 8.11 -5.90
CA THR A 38 -9.11 8.16 -4.71
C THR A 38 -9.21 9.58 -4.15
N ARG A 39 -10.16 9.78 -3.24
CA ARG A 39 -10.26 10.99 -2.39
C ARG A 39 -9.61 10.82 -1.01
N MET A 40 -9.16 9.60 -0.69
CA MET A 40 -8.42 9.35 0.54
C MET A 40 -7.12 10.15 0.59
N ILE A 41 -6.76 10.61 1.78
CA ILE A 41 -5.56 11.41 2.05
C ILE A 41 -4.59 10.63 2.95
N GLU A 42 -3.42 11.20 3.21
CA GLU A 42 -2.34 10.62 4.01
C GLU A 42 -2.82 10.13 5.39
N LYS A 43 -3.76 10.86 6.00
CA LYS A 43 -4.36 10.51 7.29
C LYS A 43 -5.17 9.20 7.22
N ASP A 44 -5.86 8.95 6.11
CA ASP A 44 -6.60 7.69 5.92
C ASP A 44 -5.63 6.52 5.75
N PHE A 45 -4.55 6.72 5.00
CA PHE A 45 -3.50 5.72 4.83
C PHE A 45 -2.73 5.44 6.12
N ASN A 46 -2.44 6.45 6.94
CA ASN A 46 -1.87 6.25 8.28
C ASN A 46 -2.76 5.34 9.13
N ARG A 47 -4.08 5.59 9.13
CA ARG A 47 -5.04 4.75 9.84
C ARG A 47 -5.06 3.33 9.27
N PHE A 48 -5.09 3.19 7.95
CA PHE A 48 -5.00 1.89 7.29
C PHE A 48 -3.75 1.11 7.72
N LEU A 49 -2.57 1.75 7.69
CA LEU A 49 -1.30 1.13 8.13
C LEU A 49 -1.36 0.68 9.58
N LYS A 50 -1.91 1.48 10.49
CA LYS A 50 -2.10 1.10 11.90
C LYS A 50 -3.00 -0.13 12.04
N HIS A 51 -4.09 -0.20 11.27
CA HIS A 51 -4.97 -1.38 11.23
C HIS A 51 -4.26 -2.62 10.66
N TRP A 52 -3.48 -2.44 9.60
CA TRP A 52 -2.68 -3.51 9.01
C TRP A 52 -1.62 -4.02 9.99
N ILE A 53 -0.89 -3.13 10.68
CA ILE A 53 0.06 -3.48 11.74
C ILE A 53 -0.64 -4.28 12.85
N ALA A 54 -1.88 -3.92 13.19
CA ALA A 54 -2.71 -4.65 14.14
C ALA A 54 -3.29 -5.97 13.60
N GLY A 55 -2.99 -6.38 12.37
CA GLY A 55 -3.36 -7.67 11.78
C GLY A 55 -4.51 -7.65 10.77
N SER A 56 -4.97 -6.48 10.34
CA SER A 56 -6.00 -6.38 9.29
C SER A 56 -5.45 -6.79 7.93
N ASN A 57 -6.36 -7.17 7.00
CA ASN A 57 -6.03 -7.57 5.62
C ASN A 57 -4.89 -8.61 5.53
N PRO A 58 -5.03 -9.79 6.16
CA PRO A 58 -3.94 -10.77 6.28
C PRO A 58 -3.45 -11.33 4.93
N ARG A 59 -4.31 -11.31 3.90
CA ARG A 59 -3.98 -11.75 2.53
C ARG A 59 -3.25 -10.69 1.71
N LEU A 60 -3.28 -9.43 2.10
CA LEU A 60 -2.72 -8.34 1.31
C LEU A 60 -1.21 -8.55 1.16
N LYS A 61 -0.72 -8.57 -0.08
CA LYS A 61 0.70 -8.65 -0.44
C LYS A 61 1.19 -7.38 -1.12
N TYR A 62 0.29 -6.68 -1.83
CA TYR A 62 0.61 -5.47 -2.55
C TYR A 62 -0.58 -4.52 -2.55
N LEU A 63 -0.34 -3.26 -2.20
CA LEU A 63 -1.31 -2.18 -2.29
C LEU A 63 -0.64 -0.99 -2.98
N TRP A 64 -1.27 -0.56 -4.06
CA TRP A 64 -0.90 0.65 -4.78
C TRP A 64 -2.09 1.59 -4.88
N ILE A 65 -1.86 2.84 -4.51
CA ILE A 65 -2.89 3.87 -4.55
C ILE A 65 -2.33 5.13 -5.18
N GLY A 66 -2.93 5.53 -6.30
CA GLY A 66 -2.85 6.87 -6.85
C GLY A 66 -3.61 7.83 -5.98
N GLY A 67 -2.87 8.65 -5.25
CA GLY A 67 -3.40 9.74 -4.45
C GLY A 67 -3.67 10.97 -5.30
N ARG A 68 -4.51 11.82 -4.73
CA ARG A 68 -4.63 13.23 -5.09
C ARG A 68 -3.97 13.99 -3.94
N GLY A 69 -2.63 13.92 -3.86
CA GLY A 69 -1.90 14.56 -2.76
C GLY A 69 -2.21 16.06 -2.75
N THR A 70 -2.49 16.61 -1.57
CA THR A 70 -2.67 18.05 -1.40
C THR A 70 -1.35 18.78 -1.23
N ASP A 71 -0.30 18.03 -0.88
CA ASP A 71 1.00 18.56 -0.53
C ASP A 71 2.01 18.10 -1.60
N ASP A 72 2.65 19.07 -2.25
CA ASP A 72 3.78 18.81 -3.15
C ASP A 72 5.07 18.46 -2.38
N ASP A 73 5.03 18.52 -1.04
CA ASP A 73 6.14 18.18 -0.17
C ASP A 73 6.11 16.70 0.23
N ARG A 74 7.05 15.94 -0.33
CA ARG A 74 7.27 14.52 -0.05
C ARG A 74 7.54 14.27 1.44
N GLU A 75 8.35 15.10 2.09
CA GLU A 75 8.75 14.87 3.49
C GLU A 75 7.57 15.06 4.44
N GLU A 76 6.71 16.05 4.16
CA GLU A 76 5.49 16.24 4.93
C GLU A 76 4.51 15.07 4.75
N CYS A 77 4.37 14.58 3.52
CA CYS A 77 3.55 13.42 3.21
C CYS A 77 4.03 12.17 3.97
N GLU A 78 5.34 11.88 3.92
CA GLU A 78 5.96 10.77 4.66
C GLU A 78 5.75 10.92 6.18
N ARG A 79 5.91 12.13 6.73
CA ARG A 79 5.67 12.43 8.15
C ARG A 79 4.22 12.18 8.56
N LYS A 80 3.24 12.60 7.75
CA LYS A 80 1.81 12.37 8.01
C LYS A 80 1.47 10.88 7.92
N LEU A 81 2.01 10.20 6.91
CA LEU A 81 1.76 8.79 6.63
C LEU A 81 2.28 7.87 7.74
N LEU A 82 3.49 8.15 8.25
CA LEU A 82 4.18 7.32 9.23
C LEU A 82 4.06 7.82 10.68
N ASN A 83 3.21 8.81 10.91
CA ASN A 83 2.99 9.36 12.24
C ASN A 83 2.58 8.26 13.24
N GLU A 84 3.31 8.17 14.35
CA GLU A 84 3.11 7.16 15.41
C GLU A 84 3.22 5.69 14.92
N ILE A 85 3.97 5.45 13.86
CA ILE A 85 4.31 4.11 13.38
C ILE A 85 5.80 3.90 13.57
N ASP A 86 6.19 2.81 14.23
CA ASP A 86 7.60 2.40 14.28
C ASP A 86 8.07 1.99 12.89
N HIS A 87 9.16 2.58 12.43
CA HIS A 87 9.66 2.38 11.08
C HIS A 87 11.17 2.57 10.98
N ARG A 88 11.77 1.89 9.99
CA ARG A 88 13.18 2.05 9.65
C ARG A 88 13.31 2.56 8.21
N LYS A 89 13.94 3.72 8.04
CA LYS A 89 14.21 4.29 6.72
C LYS A 89 15.14 3.39 5.91
N ILE A 90 14.82 3.23 4.64
CA ILE A 90 15.66 2.61 3.61
C ILE A 90 16.40 3.73 2.89
N PRO A 91 17.72 3.60 2.63
CA PRO A 91 18.47 4.57 1.83
C PRO A 91 17.79 4.83 0.48
N ASP A 92 17.71 6.09 0.07
CA ASP A 92 16.96 6.50 -1.12
C ASP A 92 17.57 5.91 -2.42
N GLU A 93 18.85 5.53 -2.40
CA GLU A 93 19.58 4.88 -3.50
C GLU A 93 19.39 3.35 -3.54
N GLU A 94 18.90 2.75 -2.45
CA GLU A 94 18.75 1.30 -2.37
C GLU A 94 17.56 0.85 -3.22
N LYS A 95 17.87 0.07 -4.25
CA LYS A 95 16.88 -0.51 -5.17
C LYS A 95 16.45 -1.88 -4.66
N ARG A 96 15.13 -2.11 -4.60
CA ARG A 96 14.55 -3.43 -4.38
C ARG A 96 13.55 -3.76 -5.46
N THR A 97 13.49 -5.03 -5.82
CA THR A 97 12.53 -5.51 -6.83
C THR A 97 11.48 -6.37 -6.15
N CYS A 98 10.22 -5.99 -6.29
CA CYS A 98 9.10 -6.84 -5.92
C CYS A 98 8.54 -7.53 -7.16
N VAL A 99 8.03 -8.73 -6.99
CA VAL A 99 7.23 -9.43 -7.99
C VAL A 99 5.77 -9.07 -7.75
N ARG A 100 4.98 -8.96 -8.82
CA ARG A 100 3.51 -8.83 -8.80
C ARG A 100 2.93 -9.81 -9.80
N HIS A 101 1.75 -10.36 -9.53
CA HIS A 101 1.08 -11.27 -10.46
C HIS A 101 -0.01 -10.58 -11.27
N MET A 102 -0.57 -9.46 -10.78
CA MET A 102 -1.61 -8.67 -11.45
C MET A 102 -2.78 -9.53 -11.97
N GLY A 103 -3.15 -10.56 -11.18
CA GLY A 103 -4.22 -11.50 -11.53
C GLY A 103 -3.90 -12.44 -12.71
N SER A 104 -2.63 -12.51 -13.12
CA SER A 104 -2.15 -13.37 -14.19
C SER A 104 -1.13 -14.40 -13.67
N TYR A 105 -0.84 -15.42 -14.48
CA TYR A 105 0.26 -16.35 -14.20
C TYR A 105 1.64 -15.75 -14.48
N ALA A 106 1.71 -14.58 -15.13
CA ALA A 106 2.96 -13.92 -15.46
C ALA A 106 3.48 -13.10 -14.26
N GLU A 107 4.77 -13.23 -14.00
CA GLU A 107 5.46 -12.42 -13.00
C GLU A 107 5.83 -11.06 -13.61
N HIS A 108 5.43 -9.99 -12.90
CA HIS A 108 5.77 -8.63 -13.24
C HIS A 108 6.70 -8.08 -12.18
N MET A 109 7.92 -7.73 -12.59
CA MET A 109 8.90 -7.12 -11.69
C MET A 109 8.68 -5.62 -11.63
N GLU A 110 8.56 -5.09 -10.42
CA GLU A 110 8.55 -3.66 -10.14
C GLU A 110 9.73 -3.31 -9.26
N SER A 111 10.51 -2.33 -9.69
CA SER A 111 11.63 -1.81 -8.91
C SER A 111 11.23 -0.57 -8.14
N VAL A 112 11.51 -0.59 -6.84
CA VAL A 112 11.33 0.55 -5.93
C VAL A 112 12.68 1.01 -5.39
N LEU A 113 12.77 2.30 -5.07
CA LEU A 113 13.96 2.95 -4.52
C LEU A 113 13.58 3.58 -3.18
N GLY A 114 14.34 3.32 -2.12
CA GLY A 114 14.08 3.86 -0.78
C GLY A 114 12.83 3.28 -0.10
N GLY A 115 12.20 4.10 0.73
CA GLY A 115 10.99 3.76 1.49
C GLY A 115 11.25 3.49 2.96
N PHE A 116 10.28 2.84 3.61
CA PHE A 116 10.32 2.59 5.04
C PHE A 116 9.87 1.16 5.37
N TYR A 117 10.68 0.46 6.14
CA TYR A 117 10.26 -0.81 6.73
C TYR A 117 9.30 -0.55 7.87
N ILE A 118 8.17 -1.25 7.85
CA ILE A 118 7.25 -1.38 8.97
C ILE A 118 7.04 -2.88 9.26
N ARG A 119 6.61 -3.19 10.49
CA ARG A 119 6.39 -4.58 10.92
C ARG A 119 4.99 -4.75 11.49
N ARG A 120 4.29 -5.78 11.01
CA ARG A 120 3.00 -6.23 11.53
C ARG A 120 3.18 -7.01 12.83
N LYS A 121 2.14 -7.08 13.66
CA LYS A 121 2.15 -7.78 14.96
C LYS A 121 2.54 -9.26 14.89
N ASP A 122 2.36 -9.91 13.75
CA ASP A 122 2.72 -11.31 13.52
C ASP A 122 4.15 -11.49 12.98
N GLY A 123 4.93 -10.40 12.87
CA GLY A 123 6.30 -10.40 12.41
C GLY A 123 6.46 -10.17 10.90
N THR A 124 5.38 -10.13 10.13
CA THR A 124 5.46 -9.81 8.69
C THR A 124 5.98 -8.40 8.47
N GLU A 125 7.00 -8.24 7.64
CA GLU A 125 7.55 -6.93 7.27
C GLU A 125 6.93 -6.43 5.97
N ALA A 126 6.83 -5.11 5.86
CA ALA A 126 6.39 -4.44 4.64
C ALA A 126 7.24 -3.20 4.37
N ILE A 127 7.32 -2.82 3.10
CA ILE A 127 7.90 -1.56 2.66
C ILE A 127 6.76 -0.60 2.32
N VAL A 128 6.78 0.57 2.97
CA VAL A 128 5.92 1.70 2.64
C VAL A 128 6.70 2.70 1.80
N LEU A 129 6.14 3.14 0.68
CA LEU A 129 6.69 4.23 -0.12
C LEU A 129 5.62 5.30 -0.38
N SER A 130 6.04 6.55 -0.33
CA SER A 130 5.28 7.70 -0.84
C SER A 130 6.11 8.42 -1.89
N LYS A 131 5.61 8.53 -3.12
CA LYS A 131 6.29 9.21 -4.23
C LYS A 131 5.28 9.91 -5.13
N ASN A 132 5.46 11.19 -5.45
CA ASN A 132 4.70 11.92 -6.48
C ASN A 132 3.18 11.66 -6.41
N HIS A 133 2.60 11.79 -5.20
CA HIS A 133 1.19 11.51 -4.87
C HIS A 133 0.77 10.03 -4.89
N PHE A 134 1.69 9.09 -5.07
CA PHE A 134 1.41 7.64 -4.99
C PHE A 134 1.79 7.09 -3.63
N PHE A 135 0.96 6.18 -3.12
CA PHE A 135 1.22 5.38 -1.94
C PHE A 135 1.39 3.91 -2.34
N HIS A 136 2.47 3.28 -1.85
CA HIS A 136 2.73 1.86 -2.01
C HIS A 136 2.91 1.20 -0.64
N LEU A 137 2.30 0.03 -0.45
CA LEU A 137 2.59 -0.90 0.62
C LEU A 137 2.89 -2.27 0.02
N ILE A 138 4.12 -2.74 0.23
CA ILE A 138 4.69 -3.92 -0.44
C ILE A 138 5.14 -4.92 0.62
N LEU A 139 4.50 -6.10 0.64
CA LEU A 139 4.85 -7.21 1.54
C LEU A 139 5.46 -8.40 0.80
N GLN A 140 5.36 -8.41 -0.53
CA GLN A 140 5.79 -9.54 -1.36
C GLN A 140 7.31 -9.73 -1.31
N GLU A 141 7.75 -10.96 -1.57
CA GLU A 141 9.17 -11.34 -1.63
C GLU A 141 9.96 -10.34 -2.48
N LEU A 142 10.94 -9.72 -1.84
CA LEU A 142 11.87 -8.80 -2.46
C LEU A 142 13.03 -9.60 -3.00
N VAL A 143 13.26 -9.52 -4.31
CA VAL A 143 14.43 -10.11 -4.93
C VAL A 143 15.54 -9.06 -4.92
N ASN A 144 16.66 -9.38 -4.28
CA ASN A 144 17.89 -8.62 -4.44
C ASN A 144 18.48 -8.98 -5.80
N VAL A 145 18.53 -8.02 -6.72
CA VAL A 145 19.13 -8.17 -8.05
C VAL A 145 20.44 -7.40 -8.09
#